data_AF-A0A7J6S6N8-F1
#
_entry.id   AF-A0A7J6S6N8-F1
#
_cell.length_a   1.000
_cell.length_b   1.000
_cell.length_c   1.000
_cell.angle_alpha   90.00
_cell.angle_beta   90.00
_cell.angle_gamma   90.00
#
_symmetry.space_group_name_H-M   'P 1'
#
loop_
_entity.id
_entity.type
_entity.pdbx_description
1 polymer ?
#
loop_
_entity_poly.entity_id
_entity_poly.type
_entity_poly.pdbx_seq_one_letter_code
_entity_poly.pdbx_strand_id
1 'polypeptide(L)'
;MEAPVLKIFPEARIGKILIQRDEETATPHLYYIKLPSCKTPPQILLLDPMIGTAGSSTMAIRCLLESTQCHVKEENIIFLNLVSCPEGIEGLLAKYPKVK
;
A
#
# COMPACT_ATOMS: atom_id res chain seq x y z
N MET A 1 10.07 -3.83 6.16
CA MET A 1 9.22 -4.67 7.04
C MET A 1 8.94 -6.07 6.48
N GLU A 2 9.60 -6.48 5.38
CA GLU A 2 9.35 -7.75 4.69
C GLU A 2 9.74 -8.98 5.51
N ALA A 3 10.99 -9.05 5.99
CA ALA A 3 11.52 -10.24 6.64
C ALA A 3 10.73 -10.71 7.89
N PRO A 4 10.30 -9.83 8.81
CA PRO A 4 9.44 -10.25 9.93
C PRO A 4 8.09 -10.80 9.50
N VAL A 5 7.49 -10.23 8.45
CA VAL A 5 6.18 -10.69 7.93
C VAL A 5 6.33 -12.08 7.31
N LEU A 6 7.39 -12.33 6.55
CA LEU A 6 7.65 -13.65 5.95
C LEU A 6 7.97 -14.73 6.99
N LYS A 7 8.51 -14.37 8.16
CA LYS A 7 8.68 -15.33 9.27
C LYS A 7 7.34 -15.83 9.81
N ILE A 8 6.30 -15.00 9.78
CA ILE A 8 4.94 -15.34 10.25
C ILE A 8 4.13 -15.99 9.12
N PHE A 9 4.29 -15.49 7.89
CA PHE A 9 3.60 -15.97 6.70
C PHE A 9 4.60 -16.38 5.61
N PRO A 10 5.22 -17.57 5.69
CA PRO A 10 6.26 -18.00 4.74
C PRO A 10 5.78 -18.11 3.30
N GLU A 11 4.51 -18.46 3.11
CA GLU A 11 3.86 -18.64 1.80
C GLU A 11 3.35 -17.31 1.18
N ALA A 12 3.55 -16.18 1.87
CA ALA A 12 3.10 -14.89 1.37
C ALA A 12 3.87 -14.50 0.11
N ARG A 13 3.12 -14.08 -0.92
CA ARG A 13 3.69 -13.57 -2.17
C ARG A 13 4.01 -12.09 -2.04
N ILE A 14 5.13 -11.68 -2.59
CA ILE A 14 5.67 -10.33 -2.39
C ILE A 14 5.44 -9.49 -3.65
N GLY A 15 4.75 -8.36 -3.47
CA GLY A 15 4.69 -7.28 -4.43
C GLY A 15 5.58 -6.12 -4.00
N LYS A 16 6.14 -5.39 -4.96
CA LYS A 16 6.95 -4.19 -4.70
C LYS A 16 6.37 -3.01 -5.46
N ILE A 17 6.19 -1.90 -4.74
CA ILE A 17 5.75 -0.61 -5.28
C ILE A 17 6.81 0.41 -4.86
N LEU A 18 7.39 1.10 -5.83
CA LEU A 18 8.31 2.22 -5.61
C LEU A 18 7.57 3.50 -5.96
N ILE A 19 7.30 4.31 -4.94
CA ILE A 19 6.76 5.65 -5.07
C ILE A 19 7.79 6.61 -4.51
N GLN A 20 8.14 7.62 -5.28
CA GLN A 20 9.05 8.67 -4.86
C GLN A 20 8.36 10.01 -5.08
N ARG A 21 8.62 10.94 -4.17
CA ARG A 21 8.08 12.30 -4.28
C ARG A 21 9.05 13.12 -5.09
N ASP A 22 8.48 13.92 -5.98
CA ASP A 22 9.22 14.96 -6.67
C ASP A 22 9.67 16.02 -5.65
N GLU A 23 10.94 16.43 -5.71
CA GLU A 23 11.56 17.30 -4.69
C GLU A 23 11.07 18.76 -4.78
N GLU A 24 10.63 19.20 -5.96
CA GLU A 24 10.17 20.57 -6.20
C GLU A 24 8.67 20.73 -5.89
N THR A 25 7.86 19.75 -6.30
CA THR A 25 6.40 19.80 -6.21
C THR A 25 5.83 19.02 -5.02
N ALA A 26 6.65 18.21 -4.34
CA ALA A 26 6.25 17.28 -3.29
C ALA A 26 5.19 16.24 -3.72
N THR A 27 4.95 16.08 -5.03
CA THR A 27 3.92 15.18 -5.55
C THR A 27 4.43 13.74 -5.66
N PRO A 28 3.65 12.73 -5.23
CA PRO A 28 4.05 11.34 -5.32
C PRO A 28 3.93 10.82 -6.77
N HIS A 29 4.99 10.18 -7.25
CA HIS A 29 5.06 9.55 -8.56
C HIS A 29 5.37 8.05 -8.43
N LEU A 30 4.73 7.24 -9.27
CA LEU A 30 4.99 5.81 -9.35
C LEU A 30 6.15 5.56 -10.30
N TYR A 31 7.24 5.00 -9.78
CA TYR A 31 8.44 4.67 -10.57
C TYR A 31 8.50 3.20 -10.93
N TYR A 32 8.00 2.33 -10.05
CA TYR A 32 8.04 0.89 -10.27
C TYR A 32 6.89 0.20 -9.58
N ILE A 33 6.31 -0.78 -10.27
CA ILE A 33 5.32 -1.68 -9.71
C ILE A 33 5.55 -3.09 -10.25
N LYS A 34 5.66 -4.05 -9.33
CA LYS A 34 5.67 -5.47 -9.66
C LYS A 34 4.83 -6.20 -8.62
N LEU A 35 3.65 -6.63 -9.05
CA LEU A 35 2.74 -7.40 -8.21
C LEU A 35 2.71 -8.87 -8.66
N PRO A 36 2.54 -9.82 -7.73
CA PRO A 36 2.30 -11.20 -8.09
C PRO A 36 0.92 -11.32 -8.77
N SER A 37 0.81 -12.15 -9.80
CA SER A 37 -0.48 -12.41 -10.47
C SER A 37 -1.38 -13.28 -9.58
N CYS A 38 -2.68 -13.02 -9.55
CA CYS A 38 -3.60 -13.83 -8.75
C CYS A 38 -4.93 -14.07 -9.46
N LYS A 39 -5.47 -15.29 -9.30
CA LYS A 39 -6.76 -15.68 -9.90
C LYS A 39 -7.96 -15.25 -9.05
N THR A 40 -7.75 -15.06 -7.76
CA THR A 40 -8.77 -14.67 -6.78
C THR A 40 -8.34 -13.39 -6.04
N PRO A 41 -9.28 -12.57 -5.55
CA PRO A 41 -8.97 -11.39 -4.76
C PRO A 41 -8.16 -11.78 -3.51
N PRO A 42 -6.89 -11.38 -3.38
CA PRO A 42 -6.07 -11.73 -2.23
C PRO A 42 -6.34 -10.76 -1.08
N GLN A 43 -6.00 -11.17 0.14
CA GLN A 43 -5.73 -10.21 1.21
C GLN A 43 -4.36 -9.58 0.98
N ILE A 44 -4.26 -8.27 1.15
CA ILE A 44 -3.04 -7.50 0.93
C ILE A 44 -2.59 -6.90 2.26
N LEU A 45 -1.36 -7.20 2.67
CA LEU A 45 -0.66 -6.46 3.71
C LEU A 45 0.18 -5.37 3.03
N LEU A 46 -0.30 -4.12 3.06
CA LEU A 46 0.46 -2.97 2.57
C LEU A 46 1.38 -2.49 3.69
N LEU A 47 2.69 -2.62 3.48
CA LEU A 47 3.70 -2.34 4.52
C LEU A 47 4.34 -0.98 4.28
N ASP A 48 4.16 -0.04 5.22
CA ASP A 48 4.81 1.28 5.18
C ASP A 48 5.16 1.74 6.60
N PRO A 49 6.45 1.79 6.98
CA PRO A 49 6.84 2.04 8.37
C PRO A 49 6.43 3.42 8.88
N MET A 50 6.31 4.42 8.01
CA MET A 50 6.04 5.79 8.42
C MET A 50 5.06 6.48 7.48
N ILE A 51 4.01 7.09 8.05
CA ILE A 51 3.06 7.91 7.30
C ILE A 51 3.00 9.32 7.88
N GLY A 52 3.40 10.30 7.06
CA GLY A 52 3.21 11.72 7.36
C GLY A 52 1.88 12.22 6.79
N THR A 53 1.90 12.62 5.51
CA THR A 53 0.72 13.16 4.80
C THR A 53 -0.08 12.12 4.01
N ALA A 54 0.25 10.83 4.13
CA ALA A 54 -0.34 9.73 3.37
C ALA A 54 -0.20 9.74 1.84
N GLY A 55 0.39 10.77 1.21
CA GLY A 55 0.45 10.86 -0.26
C GLY A 55 1.00 9.62 -0.98
N SER A 56 2.06 9.02 -0.43
CA SER A 56 2.67 7.81 -0.99
C SER A 56 1.78 6.58 -0.78
N SER A 57 1.28 6.36 0.44
CA SER A 57 0.44 5.21 0.78
C SER A 57 -0.92 5.27 0.06
N THR A 58 -1.51 6.46 -0.08
CA THR A 58 -2.70 6.72 -0.92
C THR A 58 -2.46 6.36 -2.38
N MET A 59 -1.31 6.74 -2.95
CA MET A 59 -0.98 6.37 -4.33
C MET A 59 -0.76 4.85 -4.46
N ALA A 60 -0.14 4.20 -3.47
CA ALA A 60 0.03 2.75 -3.46
C ALA A 60 -1.32 2.01 -3.45
N ILE A 61 -2.27 2.43 -2.60
CA ILE A 61 -3.63 1.87 -2.56
C ILE A 61 -4.32 2.07 -3.90
N ARG A 62 -4.23 3.26 -4.50
CA ARG A 62 -4.78 3.52 -5.84
C ARG A 62 -4.23 2.53 -6.87
N CYS A 63 -2.91 2.37 -6.92
CA CYS A 63 -2.27 1.45 -7.86
C CYS A 63 -2.66 -0.01 -7.63
N LEU A 64 -2.92 -0.42 -6.39
CA LEU A 64 -3.42 -1.76 -6.07
C LEU A 64 -4.84 -1.98 -6.59
N LEU A 65 -5.73 -1.00 -6.39
CA LEU A 65 -7.13 -1.07 -6.83
C LEU A 65 -7.27 -0.98 -8.35
N GLU A 66 -6.41 -0.22 -9.02
CA GLU A 66 -6.38 -0.09 -10.48
C GLU A 66 -5.64 -1.24 -11.18
N SER A 67 -4.96 -2.12 -10.43
CA SER A 67 -4.20 -3.22 -11.01
C SER A 67 -5.10 -4.26 -11.67
N THR A 68 -4.75 -4.64 -12.91
CA THR A 68 -5.44 -5.72 -13.64
C THR A 68 -4.89 -7.11 -13.34
N GLN A 69 -3.70 -7.20 -12.73
CA GLN A 69 -3.01 -8.46 -12.42
C GLN A 69 -3.66 -9.22 -11.25
N CYS A 70 -4.35 -8.46 -10.39
CA CYS A 70 -5.05 -8.91 -9.22
C CYS A 70 -6.26 -8.01 -9.01
N HIS A 71 -7.46 -8.59 -9.01
CA HIS A 71 -8.68 -7.84 -8.69
C HIS A 71 -8.74 -7.58 -7.19
N VAL A 72 -7.93 -6.63 -6.71
CA VAL A 72 -7.86 -6.23 -5.31
C VAL A 72 -9.08 -5.38 -4.99
N LYS A 73 -9.77 -5.72 -3.89
CA LYS A 73 -10.84 -4.90 -3.34
C LYS A 73 -10.31 -4.10 -2.16
N GLU A 74 -10.88 -2.93 -1.94
CA GLU A 74 -10.46 -2.02 -0.87
C GLU A 74 -10.56 -2.68 0.51
N GLU A 75 -11.64 -3.42 0.79
CA GLU A 75 -11.84 -4.14 2.05
C GLU A 75 -10.83 -5.26 2.36
N ASN A 76 -10.04 -5.66 1.35
CA ASN A 76 -9.02 -6.69 1.48
C ASN A 76 -7.63 -6.12 1.79
N ILE A 77 -7.48 -4.80 1.80
CA ILE A 77 -6.21 -4.12 2.09
C ILE A 77 -6.14 -3.83 3.58
N ILE A 78 -5.08 -4.34 4.20
CA ILE A 78 -4.69 -4.04 5.58
C ILE A 78 -3.40 -3.23 5.51
N PHE A 79 -3.44 -2.00 6.00
CA PHE A 79 -2.32 -1.08 6.03
C PHE A 79 -1.52 -1.25 7.32
N LEU A 80 -0.37 -1.92 7.23
CA LEU A 80 0.51 -2.14 8.37
C LEU A 80 1.51 -0.97 8.48
N ASN A 81 1.29 -0.14 9.49
CA ASN A 81 2.12 1.04 9.78
C ASN A 81 2.71 0.98 11.20
N LEU A 82 3.90 1.55 11.37
CA LEU A 82 4.57 1.63 12.69
C LEU A 82 4.44 3.02 13.32
N VAL A 83 4.64 4.07 12.54
CA VAL A 83 4.57 5.47 12.99
C VAL A 83 3.68 6.27 12.04
N SER A 84 2.74 7.02 12.60
CA SER A 84 1.74 7.77 11.85
C SER A 84 1.48 9.15 12.44
N CYS A 85 1.21 10.11 11.54
CA CYS A 85 0.59 11.38 11.89
C CYS A 85 -0.96 11.26 11.78
N PRO A 86 -1.73 11.86 12.71
CA PRO A 86 -3.20 11.84 12.66
C PRO A 86 -3.76 12.31 11.31
N GLU A 87 -3.22 13.40 10.76
CA GLU A 87 -3.68 14.00 9.50
C GLU A 87 -3.50 13.04 8.32
N GLY A 88 -2.42 12.24 8.33
CA GLY A 88 -2.16 11.22 7.33
C GLY A 88 -3.16 10.07 7.40
N ILE A 89 -3.42 9.54 8.61
CA ILE A 89 -4.38 8.45 8.79
C ILE A 89 -5.79 8.91 8.42
N GLU A 90 -6.23 10.07 8.92
CA GLU A 90 -7.55 10.62 8.63
C GLU A 90 -7.73 10.85 7.14
N GLY A 91 -6.73 11.44 6.46
CA GLY A 91 -6.77 11.63 5.01
C GLY A 91 -6.83 10.32 4.23
N LEU A 92 -6.11 9.30 4.67
CA LEU A 92 -6.11 7.98 4.03
C LEU A 92 -7.46 7.27 4.21
N LEU A 93 -8.00 7.24 5.42
CA LEU A 93 -9.28 6.58 5.74
C LEU A 93 -10.48 7.34 5.18
N ALA A 94 -10.41 8.66 5.08
CA ALA A 94 -11.45 9.46 4.41
C ALA A 94 -11.56 9.09 2.91
N LYS A 95 -10.43 8.78 2.27
CA LYS A 95 -10.38 8.42 0.85
C LYS A 95 -10.63 6.93 0.60
N TYR A 96 -10.20 6.07 1.52
CA TYR A 96 -10.36 4.61 1.44
C TYR A 96 -10.95 4.06 2.76
N PRO A 97 -12.26 4.26 3.01
CA PRO A 97 -12.90 3.95 4.28
C PRO A 97 -12.99 2.44 4.59
N LYS A 98 -12.78 1.57 3.60
CA LYS A 98 -12.80 0.11 3.79
C LYS A 98 -11.42 -0.48 4.08
N VAL A 99 -10.35 0.29 3.91
CA VAL A 99 -8.99 -0.12 4.29
C VAL A 99 -8.93 -0.24 5.82
N LYS A 100 -8.23 -1.27 6.28
CA LYS A 100 -8.06 -1.57 7.71
C LYS A 100 -6.66 -1.26 8.18
#